data_AF-A0A164I869-F1
#
_entry.id   AF-A0A164I869-F1
#
_cell.length_a   1.000
_cell.length_b   1.000
_cell.length_c   1.000
_cell.angle_alpha   90.00
_cell.angle_beta   90.00
_cell.angle_gamma   90.00
#
_symmetry.space_group_name_H-M   'P 1'
#
loop_
_entity.id
_entity.type
_entity.pdbx_description
1 polymer ?
#
loop_
_entity_poly.entity_id
_entity_poly.type
_entity_poly.pdbx_seq_one_letter_code
_entity_poly.pdbx_strand_id
1 'polypeptide(L)'
;MKYDAPTLTHLSEELGRLYGQLQTQASQLQAAAKTLETAWEGNQGFEGFHAAKNKWDNQFGREGDTGPDTALGKVNALSKAVSDALSSAQHTDGKVGSGFGG
;
A
#
# COMPACT_ATOMS: atom_id res chain seq x y z
N MET A 1 25.27 6.06 12.70
CA MET A 1 23.85 6.32 13.04
C MET A 1 23.35 5.08 13.74
N LYS A 2 22.88 5.17 14.99
CA LYS A 2 22.26 4.03 15.68
C LYS A 2 20.92 3.78 15.00
N TYR A 3 20.81 2.68 14.27
CA TYR A 3 19.54 2.22 13.72
C TYR A 3 18.61 1.91 14.90
N ASP A 4 17.48 2.59 15.00
CA ASP A 4 16.43 2.24 15.97
C ASP A 4 15.58 1.14 15.36
N ALA A 5 16.11 -0.09 15.41
CA ALA A 5 15.45 -1.27 14.88
C ALA A 5 14.01 -1.46 15.41
N PRO A 6 13.71 -1.23 16.71
CA PRO A 6 12.32 -1.22 17.20
C PRO A 6 11.41 -0.26 16.44
N THR A 7 11.85 0.98 16.22
CA THR A 7 11.05 1.99 15.51
C THR A 7 10.79 1.62 14.05
N LEU A 8 11.78 1.03 13.37
CA LEU A 8 11.62 0.60 11.97
C LEU A 8 10.74 -0.65 11.82
N THR A 9 10.82 -1.59 12.76
CA THR A 9 9.91 -2.73 12.79
C THR A 9 8.47 -2.26 12.99
N HIS A 10 8.23 -1.36 13.96
CA HIS A 10 6.90 -0.80 14.20
C HIS A 10 6.37 -0.07 12.95
N LEU A 11 7.21 0.74 12.30
CA LEU A 11 6.83 1.44 11.08
C LEU A 11 6.48 0.46 9.94
N SER A 12 7.27 -0.61 9.78
CA SER A 12 7.00 -1.65 8.77
C SER A 12 5.65 -2.34 9.00
N GLU A 13 5.37 -2.72 10.25
CA GLU A 13 4.10 -3.34 10.64
C GLU A 13 2.91 -2.42 10.42
N GLU A 14 3.02 -1.15 10.81
CA GLU A 14 1.97 -0.15 10.59
C GLU A 14 1.69 0.09 9.11
N LEU A 15 2.74 0.21 8.29
CA LEU A 15 2.61 0.37 6.84
C LEU A 15 1.96 -0.86 6.19
N GLY A 16 2.35 -2.06 6.59
CA GLY A 16 1.72 -3.31 6.15
C GLY A 16 0.23 -3.38 6.51
N ARG A 17 -0.12 -2.98 7.74
CA ARG A 17 -1.53 -2.92 8.19
C ARG A 17 -2.34 -1.89 7.39
N LEU A 18 -1.81 -0.68 7.21
CA LEU A 18 -2.48 0.37 6.46
C LEU A 18 -2.68 -0.03 4.99
N TYR A 19 -1.67 -0.67 4.39
CA TYR A 19 -1.78 -1.23 3.04
C TYR A 19 -2.93 -2.25 2.93
N GLY A 20 -3.00 -3.22 3.84
CA GLY A 20 -4.07 -4.21 3.85
C GLY A 20 -5.47 -3.61 4.06
N GLN A 21 -5.59 -2.58 4.91
CA GLN A 21 -6.83 -1.84 5.10
C GLN A 21 -7.24 -1.09 3.83
N LEU A 22 -6.30 -0.44 3.16
CA LEU A 22 -6.58 0.30 1.92
C LEU A 22 -7.00 -0.66 0.79
N GLN A 23 -6.35 -1.82 0.67
CA GLN A 23 -6.71 -2.86 -0.29
C GLN A 23 -8.13 -3.38 -0.04
N THR A 24 -8.47 -3.64 1.22
CA THR A 24 -9.83 -4.08 1.61
C THR A 24 -10.88 -3.04 1.24
N GLN A 25 -10.64 -1.78 1.56
CA GLN A 25 -11.57 -0.68 1.24
C GLN A 25 -11.72 -0.49 -0.27
N ALA A 26 -10.62 -0.56 -1.03
CA ALA A 26 -10.66 -0.48 -2.48
C ALA A 26 -11.50 -1.61 -3.10
N SER A 27 -11.35 -2.84 -2.60
CA SER A 27 -12.13 -4.00 -3.06
C SER A 27 -13.62 -3.87 -2.73
N GLN A 28 -13.96 -3.41 -1.52
CA GLN A 28 -15.34 -3.14 -1.11
C GLN A 28 -15.99 -2.06 -1.99
N LEU A 29 -15.24 -0.99 -2.30
CA LEU A 29 -15.72 0.09 -3.16
C LEU A 29 -15.90 -0.39 -4.60
N GLN A 30 -15.03 -1.25 -5.12
CA GLN A 30 -15.20 -1.90 -6.42
C GLN A 30 -16.49 -2.74 -6.48
N ALA A 31 -16.76 -3.53 -5.44
CA ALA A 31 -17.96 -4.35 -5.36
C ALA A 31 -19.23 -3.47 -5.33
N ALA A 32 -19.26 -2.45 -4.46
CA ALA A 32 -20.37 -1.51 -4.37
C ALA A 32 -20.58 -0.74 -5.68
N ALA A 33 -19.48 -0.35 -6.34
CA ALA A 33 -19.53 0.34 -7.62
C ALA A 33 -20.10 -0.54 -8.74
N LYS A 34 -19.77 -1.84 -8.76
CA LYS A 34 -20.36 -2.78 -9.72
C LYS A 34 -21.87 -2.93 -9.49
N THR A 35 -22.32 -3.02 -8.24
CA THR A 35 -23.75 -3.05 -7.90
C THR A 35 -24.47 -1.78 -8.36
N LEU A 36 -23.87 -0.61 -8.14
CA LEU A 36 -24.40 0.67 -8.59
C LEU A 36 -24.44 0.80 -10.12
N GLU A 37 -23.40 0.34 -10.82
CA GLU A 37 -23.36 0.30 -12.27
C GLU A 37 -24.52 -0.52 -12.85
N THR A 38 -24.77 -1.72 -12.32
CA THR A 38 -25.92 -2.54 -12.72
C THR A 38 -27.26 -1.89 -12.38
N ALA A 39 -27.36 -1.20 -11.24
CA ALA A 39 -28.60 -0.56 -10.81
C ALA A 39 -28.94 0.71 -11.62
N TRP A 40 -27.94 1.37 -12.20
CA TRP A 40 -28.09 2.65 -12.92
C TRP A 40 -27.95 2.52 -14.44
N GLU A 41 -27.90 1.30 -14.96
CA GLU A 41 -27.81 1.03 -16.39
C GLU A 41 -29.00 1.70 -17.13
N GLY A 42 -28.70 2.70 -17.98
CA GLY A 42 -29.71 3.49 -18.72
C GLY A 42 -30.13 4.82 -18.09
N ASN A 43 -29.51 5.27 -16.99
CA ASN A 43 -29.77 6.56 -16.34
C ASN A 43 -28.58 7.52 -16.45
N GLN A 44 -28.81 8.82 -16.68
CA GLN A 44 -27.77 9.87 -16.73
C GLN A 44 -26.87 9.92 -15.47
N GLY A 45 -27.37 9.47 -14.32
CA GLY A 45 -26.55 9.36 -13.09
C GLY A 45 -25.36 8.40 -13.21
N PHE A 46 -25.40 7.47 -14.16
CA PHE A 46 -24.34 6.51 -14.46
C PHE A 46 -23.04 7.18 -14.93
N GLU A 47 -23.13 8.21 -15.78
CA GLU A 47 -21.94 8.90 -16.30
C GLU A 47 -21.20 9.67 -15.20
N GLY A 48 -21.96 10.38 -14.35
CA GLY A 48 -21.40 11.12 -13.21
C GLY A 48 -20.74 10.19 -12.19
N PHE A 49 -21.36 9.05 -11.92
CA PHE A 49 -20.80 8.00 -11.07
C PHE A 49 -19.50 7.43 -11.64
N HIS A 50 -19.52 7.05 -12.91
CA HIS A 50 -18.36 6.49 -13.59
C HIS A 50 -17.18 7.48 -13.62
N ALA A 51 -17.44 8.77 -13.83
CA ALA A 51 -16.43 9.81 -13.74
C ALA A 51 -15.85 9.95 -12.32
N ALA A 52 -16.69 9.91 -11.28
CA ALA A 52 -16.25 9.96 -9.88
C ALA A 52 -15.43 8.72 -9.50
N LYS A 53 -15.88 7.53 -9.90
CA LYS A 53 -15.19 6.25 -9.71
C LYS A 53 -13.80 6.25 -10.37
N ASN A 54 -13.70 6.71 -11.61
CA ASN A 54 -12.41 6.79 -12.30
C ASN A 54 -11.43 7.75 -11.62
N LYS A 55 -11.91 8.89 -11.10
CA LYS A 55 -11.05 9.79 -10.30
C LYS A 55 -10.56 9.12 -9.01
N TRP A 56 -11.44 8.37 -8.34
CA TRP A 56 -11.08 7.59 -7.16
C TRP A 56 -10.01 6.54 -7.49
N ASP A 57 -10.23 5.72 -8.51
CA ASP A 57 -9.29 4.68 -8.94
C ASP A 57 -7.92 5.27 -9.29
N ASN A 58 -7.87 6.43 -9.95
CA ASN A 58 -6.62 7.11 -10.28
C ASN A 58 -5.88 7.67 -9.05
N GLN A 59 -6.59 8.05 -7.99
CA GLN A 59 -5.97 8.57 -6.78
C GLN A 59 -5.52 7.46 -5.82
N PHE A 60 -6.40 6.50 -5.59
CA PHE A 60 -6.20 5.49 -4.56
C PHE A 60 -5.63 4.18 -5.10
N GLY A 61 -5.84 3.92 -6.38
CA GLY A 61 -5.48 2.67 -7.04
C GLY A 61 -6.58 1.64 -6.94
N ARG A 62 -6.43 0.58 -7.72
CA ARG A 62 -7.31 -0.60 -7.70
C ARG A 62 -6.68 -1.71 -6.88
N GLU A 63 -7.48 -2.73 -6.56
CA GLU A 63 -6.93 -3.94 -5.97
C GLU A 63 -5.84 -4.54 -6.88
N GLY A 64 -4.68 -4.86 -6.29
CA GLY A 64 -3.51 -5.35 -7.02
C GLY A 64 -2.67 -4.25 -7.69
N ASP A 65 -3.04 -2.98 -7.55
CA ASP A 65 -2.29 -1.88 -8.12
C ASP A 65 -0.99 -1.65 -7.33
N THR A 66 0.13 -1.67 -8.06
CA THR A 66 1.48 -1.56 -7.50
C THR A 66 2.26 -0.37 -8.08
N GLY A 67 1.64 0.39 -8.97
CA GLY A 67 2.26 1.56 -9.61
C GLY A 67 2.44 2.72 -8.64
N PRO A 68 3.57 3.45 -8.66
CA PRO A 68 3.89 4.50 -7.69
C PRO A 68 2.99 5.73 -7.77
N ASP A 69 2.07 5.77 -8.74
CA ASP A 69 1.22 6.93 -9.01
C ASP A 69 0.00 6.99 -8.07
N THR A 70 -0.40 5.84 -7.50
CA THR A 70 -1.60 5.72 -6.66
C THR A 70 -1.25 5.61 -5.17
N ALA A 71 -2.21 5.91 -4.28
CA ALA A 71 -2.01 5.78 -2.84
C ALA A 71 -1.60 4.36 -2.43
N LEU A 72 -2.25 3.32 -2.99
CA LEU A 72 -1.88 1.92 -2.79
C LEU A 72 -0.43 1.64 -3.17
N GLY A 73 -0.01 2.06 -4.35
CA GLY A 73 1.35 1.82 -4.79
C GLY A 73 2.40 2.61 -4.01
N LYS A 74 2.09 3.84 -3.56
CA LYS A 74 2.98 4.63 -2.68
C LYS A 74 3.17 3.96 -1.33
N VAL A 75 2.10 3.46 -0.72
CA VAL A 75 2.19 2.74 0.57
C VAL A 75 2.96 1.43 0.40
N ASN A 76 2.74 0.70 -0.69
CA ASN A 76 3.52 -0.51 -1.01
C ASN A 76 5.01 -0.21 -1.21
N ALA A 77 5.34 0.84 -1.96
CA ALA A 77 6.72 1.27 -2.19
C ALA A 77 7.41 1.69 -0.89
N LEU A 78 6.70 2.41 -0.02
CA LEU A 78 7.22 2.80 1.29
C LEU A 78 7.43 1.57 2.19
N SER A 79 6.50 0.63 2.22
CA SER A 79 6.61 -0.63 2.98
C SER A 79 7.83 -1.45 2.52
N LYS A 80 8.05 -1.56 1.20
CA LYS A 80 9.24 -2.21 0.65
C LYS A 80 10.53 -1.50 1.04
N ALA A 81 10.58 -0.17 0.90
CA ALA A 81 11.77 0.60 1.27
C ALA A 81 12.13 0.46 2.75
N VAL A 82 11.13 0.44 3.65
CA VAL A 82 11.34 0.22 5.08
C VAL A 82 11.79 -1.22 5.35
N SER A 83 11.24 -2.21 4.65
CA SER A 83 11.65 -3.62 4.77
C SER A 83 13.08 -3.85 4.28
N ASP A 84 13.46 -3.24 3.16
CA ASP A 84 14.82 -3.31 2.60
C ASP A 84 15.83 -2.63 3.53
N ALA A 85 15.46 -1.48 4.11
CA ALA A 85 16.26 -0.78 5.12
C ALA A 85 16.47 -1.64 6.38
N LEU A 86 15.42 -2.29 6.88
CA LEU A 86 15.50 -3.21 8.02
C LEU A 86 16.41 -4.40 7.72
N SER A 87 16.24 -5.04 6.56
CA SER A 87 17.06 -6.17 6.11
C SER A 87 18.53 -5.80 5.99
N SER A 88 18.83 -4.64 5.38
CA SER A 88 20.19 -4.12 5.24
C SER A 88 20.86 -3.86 6.58
N ALA A 89 20.13 -3.29 7.55
CA ALA A 89 20.63 -3.04 8.89
C ALA A 89 20.94 -4.34 9.65
N GLN A 90 20.03 -5.32 9.62
CA GLN A 90 20.25 -6.63 10.23
C GLN A 90 21.47 -7.35 9.64
N HIS A 91 21.65 -7.29 8.32
CA HIS A 91 22.79 -7.90 7.64
C HIS A 91 24.13 -7.24 7.98
N THR A 92 24.11 -5.91 8.15
CA THR A 92 25.31 -5.13 8.51
C THR A 92 25.73 -5.43 9.94
N ASP A 93 24.80 -5.43 10.89
CA ASP A 93 25.07 -5.75 12.30
C ASP A 93 25.58 -7.19 12.47
N GLY A 94 25.01 -8.16 11.74
CA GLY A 94 25.45 -9.55 11.76
C GLY A 94 26.88 -9.77 11.23
N LYS A 95 27.28 -9.03 10.19
CA LYS A 95 28.66 -9.08 9.67
C LYS A 95 29.67 -8.42 10.61
N VAL A 96 29.30 -7.33 11.27
CA VAL A 96 30.16 -6.68 12.27
C VAL A 96 30.35 -7.60 13.49
N GLY A 97 29.29 -8.26 13.97
CA GLY A 97 29.37 -9.23 15.06
C GLY A 97 30.33 -10.41 14.80
N SER A 98 30.38 -10.92 13.56
CA SER A 98 31.33 -11.99 13.19
C SER A 98 32.77 -11.51 12.96
N GLY A 99 33.00 -10.22 12.69
CA GLY A 99 34.33 -9.67 12.42
C GLY A 99 35.16 -9.34 13.67
N PHE A 100 34.53 -9.20 14.83
CA PHE A 100 35.19 -8.90 16.11
C PHE A 100 35.38 -10.12 17.03
N GLY A 101 34.96 -11.32 16.58
CA GLY A 101 35.08 -12.58 17.33
C GLY A 101 36.18 -13.52 16.84
N GLY A 102 37.08 -13.07 15.96
CA GLY A 102 38.23 -13.83 15.46
C GLY A 102 39.53 -13.46 16.16
#